data_AF-A0A1V0GC68-F1
#
_entry.id   AF-A0A1V0GC68-F1
#
_cell.length_a   1.000
_cell.length_b   1.000
_cell.length_c   1.000
_cell.angle_alpha   90.00
_cell.angle_beta   90.00
_cell.angle_gamma   90.00
#
_symmetry.space_group_name_H-M   'P 1'
#
loop_
_entity.id
_entity.type
_entity.pdbx_description
1 polymer ?
#
loop_
_entity_poly.entity_id
_entity_poly.type
_entity_poly.pdbx_seq_one_letter_code
_entity_poly.pdbx_strand_id
1 'polypeptide(L)'
;MFTSVTKKSASKHFFTYIGLTIFSLVFTFVYERFSYGESSMFMRMMFFAPLAGALIYLLTGMGMSWVRNRASKLLFNSAIAVVASACLVKGIVEVSGRTTSVDMPYWYVAAVLLCLSIMTGFIRPRKLA
;
A
#
# COMPACT_ATOMS: atom_id res chain seq x y z
N MET A 1 -19.55 -6.13 -16.13
CA MET A 1 -20.69 -6.31 -15.22
C MET A 1 -20.18 -6.22 -13.78
N PHE A 2 -20.30 -5.07 -13.11
CA PHE A 2 -19.91 -4.91 -11.72
C PHE A 2 -21.03 -5.44 -10.83
N THR A 3 -20.82 -6.60 -10.21
CA THR A 3 -21.80 -7.20 -9.30
C THR A 3 -21.81 -6.45 -7.97
N SER A 4 -22.95 -6.42 -7.28
CA SER A 4 -23.11 -5.82 -5.94
C SER A 4 -22.07 -6.34 -4.93
N VAL A 5 -21.66 -7.60 -5.07
CA VAL A 5 -20.61 -8.26 -4.26
C VAL A 5 -19.26 -7.58 -4.42
N THR A 6 -18.91 -7.14 -5.64
CA THR A 6 -17.62 -6.48 -5.93
C THR A 6 -17.57 -5.09 -5.26
N LYS A 7 -18.68 -4.35 -5.29
CA LYS A 7 -18.80 -3.04 -4.61
C LYS A 7 -18.69 -3.18 -3.09
N LYS A 8 -19.36 -4.19 -2.50
CA LYS A 8 -19.28 -4.48 -1.06
C LYS A 8 -17.86 -4.85 -0.61
N SER A 9 -17.16 -5.66 -1.40
CA SER A 9 -15.76 -6.03 -1.12
C SER A 9 -14.81 -4.83 -1.24
N ALA A 10 -14.95 -4.00 -2.28
CA ALA A 10 -14.13 -2.81 -2.46
C ALA A 10 -14.31 -1.81 -1.29
N SER A 11 -15.55 -1.62 -0.82
CA SER A 11 -15.85 -0.77 0.33
C SER A 11 -15.17 -1.24 1.62
N LYS A 12 -15.14 -2.56 1.88
CA LYS A 12 -14.40 -3.10 3.04
C LYS A 12 -12.91 -2.77 2.97
N HIS A 13 -12.27 -3.03 1.83
CA HIS A 13 -10.85 -2.73 1.65
C HIS A 13 -10.57 -1.22 1.78
N PHE A 14 -11.43 -0.36 1.24
CA PHE A 14 -11.34 1.09 1.41
C PHE A 14 -11.28 1.48 2.90
N PHE A 15 -12.24 1.02 3.71
CA PHE A 15 -12.26 1.32 5.14
C PHE A 15 -11.05 0.73 5.89
N THR A 16 -10.58 -0.45 5.52
CA THR A 16 -9.35 -1.03 6.08
C THR A 16 -8.13 -0.14 5.78
N TYR A 17 -7.98 0.34 4.56
CA TYR A 17 -6.85 1.21 4.18
C TYR A 17 -6.92 2.59 4.84
N ILE A 18 -8.13 3.14 5.06
CA ILE A 18 -8.30 4.35 5.87
C ILE A 18 -7.86 4.09 7.32
N GLY A 19 -8.27 2.97 7.92
CA GLY A 19 -7.82 2.57 9.25
C GLY A 19 -6.30 2.44 9.35
N LEU A 20 -5.65 1.82 8.34
CA LEU A 20 -4.20 1.71 8.25
C LEU A 20 -3.51 3.07 8.07
N THR A 21 -4.14 4.01 7.36
CA THR A 21 -3.64 5.37 7.20
C THR A 21 -3.64 6.11 8.53
N ILE A 22 -4.74 6.05 9.28
CA ILE A 22 -4.86 6.63 10.63
C ILE A 22 -3.84 5.97 11.57
N PHE A 23 -3.73 4.64 11.56
CA PHE A 23 -2.73 3.91 12.33
C PHE A 23 -1.30 4.39 12.01
N SER A 24 -0.98 4.58 10.72
CA SER A 24 0.33 5.05 10.29
C SER A 24 0.63 6.46 10.81
N LEU A 25 -0.36 7.37 10.76
CA LEU A 25 -0.21 8.73 11.29
C LEU A 25 0.00 8.72 12.81
N VAL A 26 -0.78 7.93 13.55
CA VAL A 26 -0.62 7.77 15.00
C VAL A 26 0.75 7.17 15.32
N PHE A 27 1.19 6.16 14.56
CA PHE A 27 2.50 5.55 14.70
C PHE A 27 3.62 6.58 14.50
N THR A 28 3.58 7.37 13.43
CA THR A 28 4.53 8.46 13.18
C THR A 28 4.56 9.45 14.35
N PHE A 29 3.39 9.88 14.84
CA PHE A 29 3.30 10.82 15.96
C PHE A 29 3.93 10.27 17.24
N VAL A 30 3.60 9.03 17.60
CA VAL A 30 4.18 8.35 18.76
C VAL A 30 5.69 8.22 18.58
N TYR A 31 6.15 7.71 17.43
CA TYR A 31 7.56 7.44 17.20
C TYR A 31 8.40 8.72 17.25
N GLU A 32 7.96 9.81 16.60
CA GLU A 32 8.66 11.09 16.67
C GLU A 32 8.76 11.64 18.09
N ARG A 33 7.71 11.47 18.90
CA ARG A 33 7.73 11.92 20.29
C ARG A 33 8.79 11.21 21.13
N PHE A 34 9.09 9.95 20.81
CA PHE A 34 10.11 9.13 21.47
C PHE A 34 11.47 9.14 20.75
N SER A 35 11.60 9.89 19.67
CA SER A 35 12.78 9.91 18.79
C SER A 35 13.88 10.86 19.26
N TYR A 36 13.74 11.48 20.44
CA TYR A 36 14.72 12.40 21.04
C TYR A 36 15.21 13.54 20.13
N GLY A 37 14.37 13.99 19.18
CA GLY A 37 14.67 15.07 18.23
C GLY A 37 15.08 14.60 16.84
N GLU A 38 15.36 13.32 16.64
CA GLU A 38 15.63 12.75 15.31
C GLU A 38 14.32 12.56 14.55
N SER A 39 14.32 12.82 13.24
CA SER A 39 13.11 12.63 12.42
C SER A 39 13.47 12.07 11.05
N SER A 40 12.58 11.25 10.50
CA SER A 40 12.72 10.71 9.15
C SER A 40 11.54 11.12 8.28
N MET A 41 11.87 11.61 7.08
CA MET A 41 10.87 11.93 6.07
C MET A 41 10.11 10.68 5.62
N PHE A 42 10.76 9.52 5.54
CA PHE A 42 10.10 8.27 5.12
C PHE A 42 9.07 7.81 6.13
N MET A 43 9.33 7.98 7.44
CA MET A 43 8.36 7.64 8.48
C MET A 43 7.18 8.62 8.50
N ARG A 44 7.44 9.92 8.28
CA ARG A 44 6.39 10.94 8.11
C ARG A 44 5.48 10.65 6.93
N MET A 45 6.05 10.21 5.82
CA MET A 45 5.32 9.98 4.58
C MET A 45 4.73 8.56 4.48
N MET A 46 4.93 7.70 5.50
CA MET A 46 4.47 6.31 5.47
C MET A 46 2.96 6.19 5.23
N PHE A 47 2.15 7.13 5.73
CA PHE A 47 0.70 7.13 5.56
C PHE A 47 0.25 7.27 4.08
N PHE A 48 1.10 7.77 3.18
CA PHE A 48 0.75 7.88 1.76
C PHE A 48 0.54 6.51 1.11
N ALA A 49 1.26 5.48 1.55
CA ALA A 49 1.13 4.13 1.00
C ALA A 49 -0.28 3.53 1.23
N PRO A 50 -0.80 3.45 2.47
CA PRO A 50 -2.17 2.99 2.69
C PRO A 50 -3.21 3.97 2.14
N LEU A 51 -2.94 5.29 2.12
CA LEU A 51 -3.85 6.28 1.53
C LEU A 51 -4.03 6.06 0.01
N ALA A 52 -2.94 5.78 -0.71
CA ALA A 52 -2.99 5.42 -2.12
C ALA A 52 -3.81 4.14 -2.34
N GLY A 53 -3.68 3.17 -1.43
CA GLY A 53 -4.53 1.97 -1.41
C GLY A 53 -6.01 2.29 -1.28
N ALA A 54 -6.38 3.14 -0.32
CA ALA A 54 -7.75 3.58 -0.13
C ALA A 54 -8.30 4.22 -1.42
N LEU A 55 -7.53 5.14 -2.04
CA LEU A 55 -7.95 5.82 -3.26
C LEU A 55 -8.19 4.84 -4.43
N ILE A 56 -7.30 3.87 -4.64
CA ILE A 56 -7.48 2.87 -5.69
C ILE A 56 -8.69 1.96 -5.41
N TYR A 57 -8.95 1.61 -4.14
CA TYR A 57 -10.14 0.84 -3.77
C TYR A 57 -11.45 1.63 -3.90
N LEU A 58 -11.41 2.94 -3.68
CA LEU A 58 -12.53 3.84 -3.98
C LEU A 58 -12.85 3.83 -5.49
N LEU A 59 -11.82 4.02 -6.33
CA LEU A 59 -11.96 3.94 -7.79
C LEU A 59 -12.42 2.55 -8.26
N THR A 60 -12.01 1.50 -7.56
CA THR A 60 -12.47 0.13 -7.81
C THR A 60 -13.97 -0.02 -7.51
N GLY A 61 -14.48 0.60 -6.44
CA GLY A 61 -15.90 0.66 -6.13
C GLY A 61 -16.74 1.40 -7.19
N MET A 62 -16.14 2.42 -7.81
CA MET A 62 -16.71 3.17 -8.95
C MET A 62 -16.56 2.44 -10.29
N GLY A 63 -15.79 1.35 -10.34
CA GLY A 63 -15.56 0.54 -11.53
C GLY A 63 -14.53 1.09 -12.53
N MET A 64 -13.72 2.06 -12.11
CA MET A 64 -12.73 2.76 -12.94
C MET A 64 -11.31 2.20 -12.79
N SER A 65 -11.09 1.18 -11.95
CA SER A 65 -9.76 0.63 -11.64
C SER A 65 -9.44 -0.69 -12.37
N TRP A 66 -8.15 -0.99 -12.54
CA TRP A 66 -7.64 -2.27 -13.03
C TRP A 66 -7.74 -3.41 -12.01
N VAL A 67 -7.90 -3.08 -10.72
CA VAL A 67 -7.89 -4.01 -9.58
C VAL A 67 -9.22 -4.78 -9.46
N ARG A 68 -9.53 -5.61 -10.48
CA ARG A 68 -10.81 -6.33 -10.60
C ARG A 68 -10.66 -7.82 -10.30
N ASN A 69 -9.57 -8.42 -10.77
CA ASN A 69 -9.29 -9.84 -10.59
C ASN A 69 -8.75 -10.15 -9.18
N ARG A 70 -8.88 -11.40 -8.71
CA ARG A 70 -8.31 -11.82 -7.41
C ARG A 70 -6.78 -11.66 -7.40
N ALA A 71 -6.10 -12.07 -8.47
CA ALA A 71 -4.65 -11.95 -8.59
C ALA A 71 -4.19 -10.49 -8.52
N SER A 72 -4.78 -9.61 -9.33
CA SER A 72 -4.46 -8.17 -9.34
C SER A 72 -4.68 -7.52 -7.97
N LYS A 73 -5.74 -7.90 -7.24
CA LYS A 73 -5.99 -7.46 -5.85
C LYS A 73 -4.91 -7.88 -4.88
N LEU A 74 -4.52 -9.15 -4.89
CA LEU A 74 -3.49 -9.67 -3.99
C LEU A 74 -2.14 -9.00 -4.26
N LEU A 75 -1.75 -8.93 -5.54
CA LEU A 75 -0.50 -8.30 -5.97
C LEU A 75 -0.45 -6.81 -5.61
N PHE A 76 -1.55 -6.09 -5.79
CA PHE A 76 -1.65 -4.68 -5.40
C PHE A 76 -1.52 -4.50 -3.89
N ASN A 77 -2.21 -5.32 -3.09
CA ASN A 77 -2.14 -5.26 -1.64
C ASN A 77 -0.73 -5.57 -1.12
N SER A 78 -0.08 -6.58 -1.70
CA SER A 78 1.31 -6.90 -1.41
C SER A 78 2.25 -5.75 -1.79
N ALA A 79 2.06 -5.10 -2.94
CA ALA A 79 2.88 -3.95 -3.32
C ALA A 79 2.79 -2.82 -2.29
N ILE A 80 1.58 -2.45 -1.85
CA ILE A 80 1.39 -1.42 -0.82
C ILE A 80 2.03 -1.82 0.51
N ALA A 81 1.88 -3.08 0.92
CA ALA A 81 2.48 -3.57 2.16
C ALA A 81 4.02 -3.48 2.12
N VAL A 82 4.63 -3.79 0.96
CA VAL A 82 6.08 -3.66 0.75
C VAL A 82 6.50 -2.19 0.78
N VAL A 83 5.77 -1.27 0.14
CA VAL A 83 6.08 0.17 0.21
C VAL A 83 5.99 0.70 1.64
N ALA A 84 4.93 0.37 2.37
CA ALA A 84 4.78 0.77 3.76
C ALA A 84 5.94 0.24 4.63
N SER A 85 6.34 -1.02 4.39
CA SER A 85 7.47 -1.64 5.07
C SER A 85 8.80 -0.96 4.70
N ALA A 86 8.99 -0.57 3.44
CA ALA A 86 10.17 0.18 2.98
C ALA A 86 10.30 1.51 3.74
N CYS A 87 9.19 2.26 3.80
CA CYS A 87 9.13 3.54 4.52
C CYS A 87 9.39 3.36 6.02
N LEU A 88 8.85 2.30 6.64
CA LEU A 88 9.05 2.01 8.05
C LEU A 88 10.50 1.62 8.36
N VAL A 89 11.08 0.68 7.61
CA VAL A 89 12.46 0.22 7.84
C VAL A 89 13.45 1.37 7.63
N LYS A 90 13.28 2.13 6.53
CA LYS A 90 14.12 3.30 6.27
C LYS A 90 13.93 4.38 7.33
N GLY A 91 12.68 4.59 7.76
CA GLY A 91 12.32 5.51 8.82
C GLY A 91 13.05 5.25 10.14
N ILE A 92 13.03 3.99 10.59
CA ILE A 92 13.72 3.55 11.81
C ILE A 92 15.24 3.72 11.68
N VAL A 93 15.81 3.36 10.53
CA VAL A 93 17.26 3.43 10.32
C VAL A 93 17.75 4.88 10.31
N GLU A 94 17.05 5.78 9.61
CA GLU A 94 17.39 7.20 9.60
C GLU A 94 17.27 7.84 10.99
N VAL A 95 16.19 7.53 11.71
CA VAL A 95 16.02 7.99 13.10
C VAL A 95 17.13 7.47 14.03
N SER A 96 17.71 6.31 13.74
CA SER A 96 18.85 5.79 14.50
C SER A 96 20.20 6.44 14.15
N GLY A 97 20.21 7.48 13.31
CA GLY A 97 21.42 8.18 12.85
C GLY A 97 22.26 7.37 11.85
N ARG A 98 21.68 6.34 11.24
CA ARG A 98 22.35 5.44 10.30
C ARG A 98 21.80 5.62 8.89
N THR A 99 22.64 5.34 7.91
CA THR A 99 22.23 5.23 6.50
C THR A 99 22.37 3.78 6.05
N THR A 100 21.41 3.30 5.28
CA THR A 100 21.43 1.94 4.73
C THR A 100 20.89 1.95 3.31
N SER A 101 21.39 1.03 2.49
CA SER A 101 20.85 0.71 1.16
C SER A 101 19.84 -0.44 1.20
N VAL A 102 19.44 -0.89 2.40
CA VAL A 102 18.46 -1.98 2.60
C VAL A 102 17.05 -1.58 2.11
N ASP A 103 16.80 -0.31 1.82
CA ASP A 103 15.56 0.17 1.20
C ASP A 103 15.46 -0.18 -0.29
N MET A 104 16.57 -0.25 -1.02
CA MET A 104 16.61 -0.51 -2.47
C MET A 104 15.85 -1.80 -2.88
N PRO A 105 16.08 -2.97 -2.24
CA PRO A 105 15.32 -4.19 -2.54
C PRO A 105 13.81 -4.03 -2.40
N TYR A 106 13.33 -3.29 -1.39
CA TYR A 106 11.90 -3.10 -1.17
C TYR A 106 11.26 -2.32 -2.31
N TRP A 107 11.93 -1.29 -2.83
CA TRP A 107 11.44 -0.51 -3.95
C TRP A 107 11.34 -1.34 -5.23
N TYR A 108 12.35 -2.19 -5.50
CA TYR A 108 12.31 -3.10 -6.65
C TYR A 108 11.16 -4.12 -6.53
N VAL A 109 10.98 -4.74 -5.36
CA VAL A 109 9.91 -5.72 -5.14
C VAL A 109 8.54 -5.06 -5.25
N ALA A 110 8.36 -3.88 -4.65
CA ALA A 110 7.11 -3.12 -4.76
C ALA A 110 6.78 -2.78 -6.21
N ALA A 111 7.76 -2.32 -6.99
CA ALA A 111 7.57 -1.99 -8.41
C ALA A 111 7.18 -3.22 -9.23
N VAL A 112 7.86 -4.35 -9.03
CA VAL A 112 7.54 -5.62 -9.72
C VAL A 112 6.12 -6.08 -9.40
N LEU A 113 5.73 -6.07 -8.11
CA LEU A 113 4.38 -6.47 -7.69
C LEU A 113 3.31 -5.54 -8.28
N LEU A 114 3.57 -4.24 -8.34
CA LEU A 114 2.65 -3.27 -8.91
C LEU A 114 2.51 -3.44 -10.42
N CYS A 115 3.61 -3.65 -11.15
CA CYS A 115 3.58 -3.99 -12.58
C CYS A 115 2.79 -5.27 -12.84
N LEU A 116 3.04 -6.34 -12.07
CA LEU A 116 2.30 -7.60 -12.19
C LEU A 116 0.81 -7.42 -11.87
N SER A 117 0.46 -6.58 -10.88
CA SER A 117 -0.92 -6.25 -10.57
C SER A 117 -1.63 -5.58 -11.75
N ILE A 118 -0.95 -4.65 -12.42
CA ILE A 118 -1.47 -3.96 -13.61
C ILE A 118 -1.65 -4.97 -14.76
N MET A 119 -0.61 -5.75 -15.08
CA MET A 119 -0.66 -6.77 -16.14
C MET A 119 -1.81 -7.75 -15.92
N THR A 120 -1.93 -8.31 -14.72
CA THR A 120 -3.01 -9.26 -14.37
C THR A 120 -4.39 -8.61 -14.28
N GLY A 121 -4.47 -7.29 -14.09
CA GLY A 121 -5.71 -6.51 -14.13
C GLY A 121 -6.25 -6.32 -15.55
N PHE A 122 -5.36 -6.26 -16.55
CA PHE A 122 -5.72 -6.20 -17.97
C PHE A 122 -5.97 -7.57 -18.59
N ILE A 123 -5.31 -8.62 -18.09
CA ILE A 123 -5.57 -9.98 -18.55
C ILE A 123 -6.99 -10.39 -18.11
N ARG A 124 -7.89 -10.51 -19.11
CA ARG A 124 -9.28 -10.96 -18.92
C ARG A 124 -9.26 -12.33 -18.24
N PRO A 125 -10.07 -12.59 -17.19
CA PRO A 125 -10.10 -13.91 -16.58
C PRO A 125 -10.49 -14.93 -17.66
N ARG A 126 -9.58 -15.87 -17.97
CA ARG A 126 -9.98 -17.08 -18.70
C ARG A 126 -11.02 -17.74 -17.82
N LYS A 127 -12.26 -17.88 -18.31
CA LYS A 127 -13.21 -18.83 -17.74
C LYS A 127 -12.54 -20.19 -17.89
N LEU A 128 -12.00 -20.73 -16.80
CA LEU A 128 -11.77 -22.17 -16.70
C LEU A 128 -13.18 -22.76 -16.69
N ALA A 129 -13.55 -23.30 -17.85
CA ALA A 129 -14.81 -24.02 -18.07
C ALA A 129 -14.85 -25.28 -17.20
#